data_AF-A0AAD0YRP1-F1
#
_entry.id   AF-A0AAD0YRP1-F1
#
_cell.length_a   1.000
_cell.length_b   1.000
_cell.length_c   1.000
_cell.angle_alpha   90.00
_cell.angle_beta   90.00
_cell.angle_gamma   90.00
#
_symmetry.space_group_name_H-M   'P 1'
#
loop_
_entity.id
_entity.type
_entity.pdbx_description
1 polymer ?
#
loop_
_entity_poly.entity_id
_entity_poly.type
_entity_poly.pdbx_seq_one_letter_code
_entity_poly.pdbx_strand_id
1 'polypeptide(L)'
;MRNLSQQEKDFITKLLSIANTSNNVFMANIVYGDLKNVDIYLDYEHQKVEYRFDKNLYDQNQHSFSAFTRDFSWKIIKYFKLLKYLETNGMLFLYQETPHEDNSRYGRLINNNPFIGADINDKDAVKLILDCSKKTIVINESIREYVNNDFKTKEDLKHFENLELSKKNLEIAQRSNELAQKSLKKVNATIIITIILFVLGSILNFYIASINSN
;
A
#
# COMPACT_ATOMS: atom_id res chain seq x y z
N MET A 1 3.66 -3.00 4.61
CA MET A 1 2.95 -1.69 4.56
C MET A 1 1.51 -1.89 4.05
N ARG A 2 0.53 -0.98 4.28
CA ARG A 2 -0.84 -1.19 3.73
C ARG A 2 -0.86 -0.91 2.23
N ASN A 3 -1.71 -1.63 1.47
CA ASN A 3 -1.94 -1.32 0.06
C ASN A 3 -2.68 0.01 -0.09
N LEU A 4 -2.16 0.89 -0.95
CA LEU A 4 -2.78 2.17 -1.28
C LEU A 4 -3.74 2.03 -2.45
N SER A 5 -4.91 2.64 -2.34
CA SER A 5 -5.84 2.81 -3.45
C SER A 5 -5.30 3.77 -4.50
N GLN A 6 -5.82 3.72 -5.73
CA GLN A 6 -5.38 4.64 -6.80
C GLN A 6 -5.55 6.11 -6.40
N GLN A 7 -6.67 6.45 -5.77
CA GLN A 7 -6.93 7.80 -5.24
C GLN A 7 -5.85 8.28 -4.26
N GLU A 8 -5.33 7.38 -3.41
CA GLU A 8 -4.27 7.72 -2.46
C GLU A 8 -2.91 7.86 -3.16
N LYS A 9 -2.63 7.02 -4.16
CA LYS A 9 -1.43 7.14 -5.00
C LYS A 9 -1.42 8.46 -5.77
N ASP A 10 -2.56 8.85 -6.33
CA ASP A 10 -2.74 10.12 -7.06
C ASP A 10 -2.53 11.32 -6.13
N PHE A 11 -3.07 11.25 -4.90
CA PHE A 11 -2.85 12.26 -3.88
C PHE A 11 -1.36 12.44 -3.56
N ILE A 12 -0.62 11.36 -3.31
CA ILE A 12 0.82 11.41 -3.01
C ILE A 12 1.59 11.99 -4.21
N THR A 13 1.26 11.56 -5.42
CA THR A 13 1.89 12.04 -6.65
C THR A 13 1.68 13.55 -6.82
N LYS A 14 0.46 14.04 -6.57
CA LYS A 14 0.15 15.48 -6.61
C LYS A 14 0.92 16.26 -5.53
N LEU A 15 0.98 15.72 -4.32
CA LEU A 15 1.74 16.29 -3.21
C LEU A 15 3.24 16.43 -3.56
N LEU A 16 3.85 15.40 -4.15
CA LEU A 16 5.25 15.49 -4.63
C LEU A 16 5.43 16.50 -5.76
N SER A 17 4.48 16.58 -6.69
CA SER A 17 4.53 17.54 -7.80
C SER A 17 4.51 18.99 -7.29
N ILE A 18 3.65 19.30 -6.32
CA ILE A 18 3.61 20.62 -5.67
C ILE A 18 4.92 20.88 -4.92
N ALA A 19 5.40 19.90 -4.14
CA ALA A 19 6.64 20.03 -3.38
C ALA A 19 7.90 20.24 -4.26
N ASN A 20 7.86 19.80 -5.51
CA ASN A 20 8.96 20.02 -6.46
C ASN A 20 9.01 21.46 -7.00
N THR A 21 7.90 22.19 -6.90
CA THR A 21 7.74 23.53 -7.51
C THR A 21 7.54 24.63 -6.48
N SER A 22 7.25 24.27 -5.23
CA SER A 22 6.95 25.20 -4.15
C SER A 22 7.32 24.63 -2.79
N ASN A 23 7.87 25.48 -1.92
CA ASN A 23 8.07 25.17 -0.50
C ASN A 23 6.78 25.31 0.31
N ASN A 24 5.74 25.91 -0.26
CA ASN A 24 4.44 26.16 0.37
C ASN A 24 3.48 25.00 0.06
N VAL A 25 3.72 23.86 0.69
CA VAL A 25 2.89 22.65 0.53
C VAL A 25 1.91 22.55 1.69
N PHE A 26 0.64 22.78 1.40
CA PHE A 26 -0.46 22.70 2.38
C PHE A 26 -1.55 21.80 1.86
N MET A 27 -2.36 21.26 2.78
CA MET A 27 -3.52 20.45 2.41
C MET A 27 -4.43 21.18 1.43
N ALA A 28 -4.70 22.48 1.67
CA ALA A 28 -5.50 23.34 0.80
C ALA A 28 -5.04 23.33 -0.66
N ASN A 29 -3.72 23.36 -0.91
CA ASN A 29 -3.15 23.40 -2.25
C ASN A 29 -3.30 22.05 -2.97
N ILE A 30 -3.17 20.96 -2.21
CA ILE A 30 -3.27 19.60 -2.75
C ILE A 30 -4.72 19.29 -3.14
N VAL A 31 -5.70 19.67 -2.31
CA VAL A 31 -7.11 19.41 -2.60
C VAL A 31 -7.79 20.51 -3.41
N TYR A 32 -7.09 21.59 -3.80
CA TYR A 32 -7.71 22.75 -4.46
C TYR A 32 -8.63 22.39 -5.63
N GLY A 33 -8.23 21.45 -6.48
CA GLY A 33 -9.04 20.99 -7.62
C GLY A 33 -10.32 20.25 -7.23
N ASP A 34 -10.36 19.69 -6.02
CA ASP A 34 -11.53 19.02 -5.45
C ASP A 34 -12.51 20.02 -4.79
N LEU A 35 -12.08 21.27 -4.55
CA LEU A 35 -12.85 22.31 -3.85
C LEU A 35 -13.59 23.26 -4.80
N LYS A 36 -13.97 22.79 -5.99
CA LYS A 36 -14.73 23.60 -6.94
C LYS A 36 -16.17 23.78 -6.43
N ASN A 37 -16.57 25.02 -6.15
CA ASN A 37 -17.90 25.37 -5.59
C ASN A 37 -18.15 24.80 -4.19
N VAL A 38 -17.07 24.42 -3.49
CA VAL A 38 -17.09 23.92 -2.13
C VAL A 38 -16.00 24.66 -1.36
N ASP A 39 -16.29 25.05 -0.13
CA ASP A 39 -15.24 25.43 0.79
C ASP A 39 -15.31 24.59 2.07
N ILE A 40 -14.15 24.46 2.72
CA ILE A 40 -14.04 23.80 4.02
C ILE A 40 -13.75 24.89 5.02
N TYR A 41 -14.72 25.17 5.89
CA TYR A 41 -14.59 26.11 6.98
C TYR A 41 -14.03 25.40 8.22
N LEU A 42 -13.04 26.04 8.84
CA LEU A 42 -12.31 25.53 9.98
C LEU A 42 -12.38 26.55 11.11
N ASP A 43 -12.96 26.14 12.23
CA ASP A 43 -13.06 26.94 13.45
C ASP A 43 -12.25 26.24 14.54
N TYR A 44 -11.07 26.80 14.81
CA TYR A 44 -10.11 26.21 15.75
C TYR A 44 -10.52 26.50 17.20
N GLU A 45 -11.18 27.62 17.45
CA GLU A 45 -11.67 28.03 18.77
C GLU A 45 -12.78 27.09 19.26
N HIS A 46 -13.78 26.85 18.42
CA HIS A 46 -14.93 26.01 18.75
C HIS A 46 -14.76 24.54 18.35
N GLN A 47 -13.58 24.17 17.83
CA GLN A 47 -13.28 22.81 17.34
C GLN A 47 -14.37 22.33 16.36
N LYS A 48 -14.64 23.14 15.33
CA LYS A 48 -15.69 22.87 14.35
C LYS A 48 -15.12 22.82 12.94
N VAL A 49 -15.60 21.86 12.16
CA VAL A 49 -15.36 21.76 10.72
C VAL A 49 -16.69 21.67 10.01
N GLU A 50 -16.86 22.51 8.99
CA GLU A 50 -18.06 22.58 8.16
C GLU A 50 -17.66 22.54 6.69
N TYR A 51 -18.29 21.65 5.92
CA TYR A 51 -18.24 21.71 4.47
C TYR A 51 -19.36 22.61 3.97
N ARG A 52 -19.02 23.66 3.23
CA ARG A 52 -20.00 24.58 2.66
C ARG A 52 -20.06 24.36 1.16
N PHE A 53 -21.26 24.13 0.67
CA PHE A 53 -21.53 23.84 -0.73
C PHE A 53 -22.36 24.97 -1.34
N ASP A 54 -22.08 25.32 -2.60
CA ASP A 54 -22.83 26.34 -3.30
C ASP A 54 -24.32 25.95 -3.47
N LYS A 55 -25.21 26.68 -2.80
CA LYS A 55 -26.64 26.33 -2.75
C LYS A 55 -27.29 26.33 -4.14
N ASN A 56 -26.93 27.26 -5.00
CA ASN A 56 -27.56 27.43 -6.31
C ASN A 56 -27.26 26.24 -7.24
N LEU A 57 -26.10 25.60 -7.07
CA LEU A 57 -25.71 24.43 -7.84
C LEU A 57 -26.44 23.16 -7.37
N TYR A 58 -26.63 23.02 -6.06
CA TYR A 58 -27.10 21.75 -5.46
C TYR A 58 -28.60 21.73 -5.13
N ASP A 59 -29.27 22.88 -5.02
CA ASP A 59 -30.74 22.95 -4.87
C ASP A 59 -31.49 22.38 -6.09
N GLN A 60 -30.85 22.38 -7.27
CA GLN A 60 -31.46 21.85 -8.51
C GLN A 60 -31.51 20.30 -8.54
N ASN A 61 -30.79 19.61 -7.65
CA ASN A 61 -30.72 18.13 -7.67
C ASN A 61 -30.41 17.53 -6.28
N GLN A 62 -31.38 17.58 -5.36
CA GLN A 62 -31.20 17.18 -3.95
C GLN A 62 -30.68 15.74 -3.73
N HIS A 63 -31.10 14.76 -4.54
CA HIS A 63 -30.59 13.39 -4.43
C HIS A 63 -29.10 13.28 -4.81
N SER A 64 -28.64 14.09 -5.77
CA SER A 64 -27.24 14.18 -6.15
C SER A 64 -26.40 14.84 -5.05
N PHE A 65 -26.97 15.78 -4.29
CA PHE A 65 -26.29 16.48 -3.21
C PHE A 65 -25.88 15.56 -2.05
N SER A 66 -26.79 14.71 -1.55
CA SER A 66 -26.49 13.81 -0.42
C SER A 66 -25.41 12.78 -0.77
N ALA A 67 -25.46 12.21 -1.99
CA ALA A 67 -24.41 11.29 -2.46
C ALA A 67 -23.07 12.01 -2.62
N PHE A 68 -23.07 13.19 -3.25
CA PHE A 68 -21.86 13.99 -3.45
C PHE A 68 -21.20 14.40 -2.13
N THR A 69 -21.98 14.94 -1.17
CA THR A 69 -21.48 15.38 0.14
C THR A 69 -20.84 14.22 0.91
N ARG A 70 -21.44 13.03 0.85
CA ARG A 70 -20.89 11.81 1.45
C ARG A 70 -19.56 11.40 0.81
N ASP A 71 -19.51 11.34 -0.52
CA ASP A 71 -18.30 10.97 -1.25
C ASP A 71 -17.17 11.98 -1.05
N PHE A 72 -17.50 13.27 -1.07
CA PHE A 72 -16.57 14.36 -0.77
C PHE A 72 -16.02 14.24 0.65
N SER A 73 -16.88 14.09 1.65
CA SER A 73 -16.49 13.93 3.05
C SER A 73 -15.54 12.74 3.24
N TRP A 74 -15.88 11.59 2.64
CA TRP A 74 -15.07 10.38 2.70
C TRP A 74 -13.70 10.57 2.05
N LYS A 75 -13.66 11.23 0.89
CA LYS A 75 -12.43 11.55 0.16
C LYS A 75 -11.50 12.46 0.99
N ILE A 76 -12.03 13.54 1.55
CA ILE A 76 -11.25 14.48 2.36
C ILE A 76 -10.66 13.79 3.58
N ILE A 77 -11.46 13.02 4.33
CA ILE A 77 -10.98 12.28 5.51
C ILE A 77 -9.91 11.25 5.15
N LYS A 78 -10.06 10.55 4.03
CA LYS A 78 -9.02 9.62 3.55
C LYS A 78 -7.69 10.32 3.31
N TYR A 79 -7.71 11.52 2.72
CA TYR A 79 -6.49 12.28 2.49
C TYR A 79 -5.82 12.72 3.79
N PHE A 80 -6.57 13.21 4.77
CA PHE A 80 -6.02 13.56 6.08
C PHE A 80 -5.46 12.34 6.82
N LYS A 81 -6.16 11.20 6.78
CA LYS A 81 -5.65 9.94 7.35
C LYS A 81 -4.38 9.46 6.65
N LEU A 82 -4.32 9.58 5.32
CA LEU A 82 -3.13 9.25 4.56
C LEU A 82 -1.96 10.16 4.93
N LEU A 83 -2.20 11.46 5.09
CA LEU A 83 -1.17 12.41 5.51
C LEU A 83 -0.58 12.03 6.87
N LYS A 84 -1.43 11.71 7.86
CA LYS A 84 -0.97 11.23 9.17
C LYS A 84 -0.23 9.91 9.12
N TYR A 85 -0.68 9.01 8.26
CA TYR A 85 -0.02 7.75 8.04
C TYR A 85 1.40 7.96 7.48
N LEU A 86 1.57 8.82 6.48
CA LEU A 86 2.88 9.16 5.93
C LEU A 86 3.78 9.83 6.98
N GLU A 87 3.23 10.74 7.79
CA GLU A 87 3.95 11.36 8.92
C GLU A 87 4.47 10.30 9.91
N THR A 88 3.60 9.37 10.32
CA THR A 88 3.94 8.30 11.28
C THR A 88 5.03 7.37 10.75
N ASN A 89 5.09 7.17 9.43
CA ASN A 89 6.13 6.37 8.77
C ASN A 89 7.40 7.20 8.43
N GLY A 90 7.52 8.43 8.92
CA GLY A 90 8.70 9.28 8.68
C GLY A 90 8.88 9.68 7.21
N MET A 91 7.81 9.62 6.41
CA MET A 91 7.83 9.95 4.98
C MET A 91 7.64 11.46 4.73
N LEU A 92 7.07 12.15 5.71
CA LEU A 92 6.94 13.60 5.73
C LEU A 92 6.89 14.09 7.17
N PHE A 93 6.99 15.40 7.36
CA PHE A 93 6.80 16.05 8.64
C PHE A 93 5.79 17.20 8.50
N LEU A 94 4.90 17.34 9.48
CA LEU A 94 3.93 18.42 9.53
C LEU A 94 4.33 19.44 10.59
N TYR A 95 4.54 20.69 10.20
CA TYR A 95 4.88 21.76 11.13
C TYR A 95 3.98 22.98 10.91
N GLN A 96 3.69 23.70 11.99
CA GLN A 96 2.92 24.93 11.90
C GLN A 96 3.88 26.10 11.70
N GLU A 97 3.80 26.75 10.54
CA GLU A 97 4.63 27.91 10.20
C GLU A 97 3.95 29.23 10.60
N THR A 98 2.62 29.28 10.52
CA THR A 98 1.83 30.50 10.73
C THR A 98 1.38 30.68 12.18
N PRO A 99 1.17 31.94 12.63
CA PRO A 99 0.59 32.24 13.93
C PRO A 99 -0.79 31.58 14.11
N HIS A 100 -1.25 31.54 15.37
CA HIS A 100 -2.58 31.02 15.66
C HIS A 100 -3.64 31.89 15.00
N GLU A 101 -4.46 31.26 14.15
CA GLU A 101 -5.66 31.86 13.58
C GLU A 101 -6.87 31.19 14.24
N ASP A 102 -7.87 31.99 14.62
CA ASP A 102 -9.09 31.46 15.24
C ASP A 102 -9.92 30.68 14.21
N ASN A 103 -9.96 31.18 12.97
CA ASN A 103 -10.74 30.62 11.87
C ASN A 103 -9.95 30.64 10.55
N SER A 104 -10.15 29.62 9.72
CA SER A 104 -9.59 29.56 8.37
C SER A 104 -10.53 28.85 7.39
N ARG A 105 -10.22 28.92 6.09
CA ARG A 105 -11.04 28.30 5.04
C ARG A 105 -10.20 27.76 3.89
N TYR A 106 -10.66 26.66 3.29
CA TYR A 106 -10.10 26.10 2.06
C TYR A 106 -11.04 26.25 0.89
N GLY A 107 -10.50 26.59 -0.28
CA GLY A 107 -11.31 26.67 -1.48
C GLY A 107 -12.19 27.92 -1.51
N ARG A 108 -13.08 27.96 -2.49
CA ARG A 108 -13.88 29.14 -2.81
C ARG A 108 -15.26 28.74 -3.26
N LEU A 109 -16.26 29.21 -2.53
CA LEU A 109 -17.63 29.34 -3.02
C LEU A 109 -17.69 30.40 -4.13
N ILE A 110 -18.75 30.36 -4.93
CA ILE A 110 -19.04 31.45 -5.87
C ILE A 110 -19.42 32.68 -5.05
N ASN A 111 -18.77 33.82 -5.33
CA ASN A 111 -18.91 35.02 -4.53
C ASN A 111 -20.38 35.46 -4.44
N ASN A 112 -20.84 35.83 -3.24
CA ASN A 112 -22.22 36.20 -2.90
C ASN A 112 -23.30 35.12 -3.04
N ASN A 113 -22.96 33.86 -3.35
CA ASN A 113 -23.95 32.79 -3.32
C ASN A 113 -24.23 32.33 -1.88
N PRO A 114 -25.49 32.00 -1.53
CA PRO A 114 -25.78 31.30 -0.29
C PRO A 114 -25.16 29.90 -0.32
N PHE A 115 -24.86 29.35 0.86
CA PHE A 115 -24.31 28.01 0.99
C PHE A 115 -25.23 27.06 1.75
N ILE A 116 -25.06 25.76 1.49
CA ILE A 116 -25.59 24.68 2.31
C ILE A 116 -24.44 24.16 3.15
N GLY A 117 -24.55 24.28 4.47
CA GLY A 117 -23.56 23.79 5.43
C GLY A 117 -23.77 22.32 5.76
N ALA A 118 -22.67 21.57 5.88
CA ALA A 118 -22.65 20.21 6.38
C ALA A 118 -21.58 20.08 7.47
N ASP A 119 -22.04 20.02 8.71
CA ASP A 119 -21.17 19.88 9.88
C ASP A 119 -20.62 18.44 10.00
N ILE A 120 -19.36 18.33 10.41
CA ILE A 120 -18.75 17.05 10.76
C ILE A 120 -18.95 16.79 12.25
N ASN A 121 -19.78 15.79 12.57
CA ASN A 121 -20.09 15.44 13.96
C ASN A 121 -19.07 14.48 14.61
N ASP A 122 -18.22 13.84 13.80
CA ASP A 122 -17.18 12.94 14.29
C ASP A 122 -16.01 13.77 14.88
N LYS A 123 -15.83 13.67 16.20
CA LYS A 123 -14.83 14.44 16.94
C LYS A 123 -13.39 14.09 16.55
N ASP A 124 -13.11 12.83 16.25
CA ASP A 124 -11.77 12.40 15.86
C ASP A 124 -11.44 12.90 14.46
N ALA A 125 -12.43 12.89 13.57
CA ALA A 125 -12.31 13.45 12.24
C ALA A 125 -12.09 14.98 12.28
N VAL A 126 -12.87 15.71 13.09
CA VAL A 126 -12.73 17.15 13.31
C VAL A 126 -11.32 17.47 13.81
N LYS A 127 -10.88 16.80 14.88
CA LYS A 127 -9.54 17.00 15.44
C LYS A 127 -8.44 16.74 14.40
N LEU A 128 -8.54 15.64 13.67
CA LEU A 128 -7.59 15.27 12.62
C LEU A 128 -7.49 16.36 11.53
N ILE A 129 -8.64 16.84 11.05
CA ILE A 129 -8.69 17.90 10.04
C ILE A 129 -8.03 19.15 10.60
N LEU A 130 -8.47 19.66 11.75
CA LEU A 130 -7.94 20.90 12.34
C LEU A 130 -6.43 20.81 12.63
N ASP A 131 -5.97 19.69 13.19
CA ASP A 131 -4.56 19.47 13.55
C ASP A 131 -3.63 19.52 12.33
N CYS A 132 -4.07 18.96 11.21
CA CYS A 132 -3.26 18.88 9.99
C CYS A 132 -3.40 20.12 9.10
N SER A 133 -4.52 20.84 9.25
CA SER A 133 -4.96 21.84 8.29
C SER A 133 -4.04 23.06 8.19
N LYS A 134 -3.62 23.57 9.34
CA LYS A 134 -2.72 24.72 9.48
C LYS A 134 -1.24 24.40 9.26
N LYS A 135 -0.90 23.14 8.96
CA LYS A 135 0.49 22.69 8.92
C LYS A 135 1.03 22.68 7.49
N THR A 136 2.23 23.23 7.35
CA THR A 136 3.08 23.06 6.18
C THR A 136 3.57 21.62 6.16
N ILE A 137 3.57 21.01 4.98
CA ILE A 137 3.98 19.63 4.73
C ILE A 137 5.40 19.63 4.19
N VAL A 138 6.34 19.08 4.95
CA VAL A 138 7.73 18.91 4.54
C VAL A 138 7.95 17.48 4.08
N ILE A 139 8.43 17.33 2.86
CA ILE A 139 8.61 16.05 2.20
C ILE A 139 10.01 15.50 2.48
N ASN A 140 10.08 14.27 2.98
CA ASN A 140 11.35 13.57 3.13
C ASN A 140 11.69 12.78 1.86
N GLU A 141 12.97 12.47 1.64
CA GLU A 141 13.40 11.68 0.48
C GLU A 141 12.77 10.28 0.45
N SER A 142 12.46 9.72 1.62
CA SER A 142 11.85 8.39 1.75
C SER A 142 10.49 8.27 1.04
N ILE A 143 9.70 9.34 0.92
CA ILE A 143 8.45 9.28 0.14
C ILE A 143 8.71 9.27 -1.37
N ARG A 144 9.80 9.89 -1.84
CA ARG A 144 10.19 9.87 -3.25
C ARG A 144 10.67 8.49 -3.64
N GLU A 145 11.53 7.89 -2.81
CA GLU A 145 11.93 6.50 -2.94
C GLU A 145 10.70 5.57 -2.95
N TYR A 146 9.75 5.80 -2.03
CA TYR A 146 8.53 5.00 -1.95
C TYR A 146 7.70 5.07 -3.24
N VAL A 147 7.52 6.26 -3.82
CA VAL A 147 6.81 6.43 -5.10
C VAL A 147 7.58 5.80 -6.27
N ASN A 148 8.90 6.00 -6.33
CA ASN A 148 9.76 5.42 -7.37
C ASN A 148 9.76 3.89 -7.35
N ASN A 149 9.54 3.30 -6.17
CA ASN A 149 9.41 1.85 -5.98
C ASN A 149 7.97 1.35 -6.14
N ASP A 150 7.11 2.06 -6.88
CA ASP A 150 5.70 1.70 -7.09
C ASP A 150 4.92 1.54 -5.77
N PHE A 151 5.13 2.49 -4.85
CA PHE A 151 4.49 2.51 -3.54
C PHE A 151 4.78 1.23 -2.72
N LYS A 152 6.01 0.70 -2.84
CA LYS A 152 6.55 -0.41 -2.04
C LYS A 152 7.68 0.10 -1.15
N THR A 153 7.70 -0.33 0.10
CA THR A 153 8.82 -0.02 1.00
C THR A 153 10.04 -0.86 0.67
N LYS A 154 11.19 -0.46 1.23
CA LYS A 154 12.41 -1.30 1.24
C LYS A 154 12.15 -2.68 1.85
N GLU A 155 11.28 -2.78 2.84
CA GLU A 155 10.91 -4.05 3.48
C GLU A 155 10.04 -4.92 2.57
N ASP A 156 9.05 -4.32 1.89
CA ASP A 156 8.22 -5.04 0.93
C ASP A 156 9.08 -5.58 -0.23
N LEU A 157 10.01 -4.77 -0.75
CA LEU A 157 10.96 -5.17 -1.78
C LEU A 157 11.84 -6.35 -1.34
N LYS A 158 12.43 -6.27 -0.13
CA LYS A 158 13.21 -7.37 0.46
C LYS A 158 12.37 -8.63 0.64
N HIS A 159 11.11 -8.48 1.04
CA HIS A 159 10.20 -9.60 1.19
C HIS A 159 9.94 -10.30 -0.16
N PHE A 160 9.70 -9.53 -1.23
CA PHE A 160 9.52 -10.10 -2.57
C PHE A 160 10.77 -10.81 -3.08
N GLU A 161 11.95 -10.24 -2.89
CA GLU A 161 13.23 -10.87 -3.23
C GLU A 161 13.42 -12.19 -2.46
N ASN A 162 13.14 -12.20 -1.15
CA ASN A 162 13.21 -13.40 -0.33
C ASN A 162 12.20 -14.48 -0.77
N LEU A 163 11.00 -14.08 -1.20
CA LEU A 163 10.01 -15.02 -1.75
C LEU A 163 10.49 -15.63 -3.06
N GLU A 164 11.11 -14.86 -3.94
CA GLU A 164 11.66 -15.34 -5.19
C GLU A 164 12.81 -16.34 -4.97
N LEU A 165 13.75 -16.00 -4.07
CA LEU A 165 14.81 -16.91 -3.64
C LEU A 165 14.26 -18.20 -3.02
N SER A 166 13.23 -18.08 -2.18
CA SER A 166 12.58 -19.24 -1.56
C SER A 166 11.92 -20.16 -2.58
N LYS A 167 11.25 -19.60 -3.60
CA LYS A 167 10.67 -20.38 -4.71
C LYS A 167 11.75 -21.13 -5.49
N LYS A 168 12.84 -20.44 -5.85
CA LYS A 168 13.97 -21.06 -6.56
C LYS A 168 14.61 -22.19 -5.75
N ASN A 169 14.78 -22.01 -4.44
CA ASN A 169 15.30 -23.04 -3.55
C ASN A 169 14.36 -24.24 -3.47
N LEU A 170 13.04 -24.00 -3.43
CA LEU A 170 12.02 -25.05 -3.49
C LEU A 170 12.09 -25.87 -4.78
N GLU A 171 12.23 -25.21 -5.94
CA GLU A 171 12.36 -25.88 -7.24
C GLU A 171 13.63 -26.75 -7.31
N ILE A 172 14.76 -26.24 -6.80
CA ILE A 172 16.02 -27.00 -6.73
C ILE A 172 15.86 -28.21 -5.81
N ALA A 173 15.23 -28.03 -4.65
CA ALA A 173 14.99 -29.13 -3.70
C ALA A 173 14.07 -30.20 -4.29
N GLN A 174 13.01 -29.80 -5.00
CA GLN A 174 12.13 -30.74 -5.71
C GLN A 174 12.89 -31.54 -6.77
N ARG A 175 13.70 -30.86 -7.61
CA ARG A 175 14.50 -31.52 -8.64
C ARG A 175 15.55 -32.47 -8.05
N SER A 176 16.19 -32.08 -6.95
CA SER A 176 17.15 -32.93 -6.24
C SER A 176 16.47 -34.17 -5.67
N ASN A 177 15.27 -34.02 -5.09
CA ASN A 177 14.48 -35.13 -4.59
C ASN A 177 14.05 -36.10 -5.72
N GLU A 178 13.60 -35.58 -6.86
CA GLU A 178 13.28 -36.40 -8.04
C GLU A 178 14.50 -37.19 -8.55
N LEU A 179 15.67 -36.56 -8.59
CA LEU A 179 16.92 -37.23 -8.98
C LEU A 179 17.33 -38.30 -7.98
N ALA A 180 17.22 -38.01 -6.67
CA ALA A 180 17.49 -38.98 -5.61
C ALA A 180 16.55 -40.19 -5.72
N GLN A 181 15.25 -39.97 -5.94
CA GLN A 181 14.29 -41.06 -6.16
C GLN A 181 14.62 -41.90 -7.40
N LYS A 182 15.01 -41.27 -8.52
CA LYS A 182 15.46 -41.98 -9.73
C LYS A 182 16.74 -42.79 -9.46
N SER A 183 17.68 -42.23 -8.71
CA SER A 183 18.92 -42.92 -8.31
C SER A 183 18.61 -44.14 -7.44
N LEU A 184 17.77 -43.99 -6.42
CA LEU A 184 17.34 -45.09 -5.55
C LEU A 184 16.68 -46.23 -6.34
N LYS A 185 15.83 -45.92 -7.33
CA LYS A 185 15.24 -46.94 -8.21
C LYS A 185 16.29 -47.70 -9.02
N LYS A 186 17.30 -47.00 -9.55
CA LYS A 186 18.41 -47.64 -10.28
C LYS A 186 19.25 -48.53 -9.37
N VAL A 187 19.61 -48.04 -8.18
CA VAL A 187 20.38 -48.80 -7.18
C VAL A 187 19.62 -50.07 -6.78
N ASN A 188 18.32 -49.98 -6.51
CA ASN A 188 17.51 -51.16 -6.20
C ASN A 188 17.52 -52.19 -7.35
N ALA A 189 17.39 -51.75 -8.60
CA ALA A 189 17.48 -52.65 -9.76
C ALA A 189 18.87 -53.31 -9.87
N THR A 190 19.94 -52.55 -9.66
CA THR A 190 21.31 -53.09 -9.66
C THR A 190 21.51 -54.13 -8.56
N ILE A 191 21.05 -53.85 -7.33
CA ILE A 191 21.12 -54.80 -6.20
C ILE A 191 20.42 -56.11 -6.56
N ILE A 192 19.20 -56.04 -7.13
CA ILE A 192 18.45 -57.24 -7.55
C ILE A 192 19.24 -58.05 -8.58
N ILE A 193 19.80 -57.39 -9.61
CA ILE A 193 20.61 -58.06 -10.64
C ILE A 193 21.85 -58.72 -10.03
N THR A 194 22.56 -58.03 -9.14
CA THR A 194 23.74 -58.58 -8.46
C THR A 194 23.40 -59.81 -7.63
N ILE A 195 22.28 -59.80 -6.90
CA ILE A 195 21.82 -60.97 -6.13
C ILE A 195 21.52 -62.15 -7.07
N ILE A 196 20.83 -61.92 -8.19
CA ILE A 196 20.52 -62.97 -9.17
C ILE A 196 21.80 -63.58 -9.75
N LEU A 197 22.76 -62.75 -10.17
CA LEU A 197 24.05 -63.20 -10.71
C LEU A 197 24.84 -64.00 -9.68
N PHE A 198 24.85 -63.58 -8.41
CA PHE A 198 25.52 -64.29 -7.33
C PHE A 198 24.91 -65.68 -7.08
N VAL A 199 23.57 -65.78 -7.05
CA VAL A 199 22.85 -67.05 -6.90
C VAL A 199 23.13 -67.98 -8.07
N LEU A 200 23.01 -67.50 -9.30
CA LEU A 200 23.29 -68.30 -10.51
C LEU A 200 24.74 -68.78 -10.56
N GLY A 201 25.71 -67.92 -10.28
CA GLY A 201 27.13 -68.29 -10.24
C GLY A 201 27.43 -69.33 -9.17
N SER A 202 26.77 -69.24 -8.01
CA SER A 202 26.90 -70.23 -6.93
C SER A 202 26.35 -71.60 -7.35
N ILE A 203 25.18 -71.64 -8.00
CA ILE A 203 24.58 -72.87 -8.55
C ILE A 203 25.50 -73.48 -9.61
N LEU A 204 26.03 -72.66 -10.53
CA LEU A 204 26.92 -73.13 -11.60
C LEU A 204 28.21 -73.73 -11.03
N ASN A 205 28.82 -73.07 -10.05
CA ASN A 205 30.00 -73.60 -9.36
C ASN A 205 29.70 -74.92 -8.64
N PHE A 206 28.54 -75.03 -7.99
CA PHE A 206 28.12 -76.28 -7.34
C PHE A 206 27.93 -77.42 -8.36
N TYR A 207 27.34 -77.11 -9.51
CA TYR A 207 27.16 -78.07 -10.60
C TYR A 207 28.51 -78.54 -11.20
N ILE A 208 29.44 -77.62 -11.45
CA ILE A 208 30.79 -77.95 -11.95
C ILE A 208 31.55 -78.80 -10.92
N ALA A 209 31.47 -78.45 -9.64
CA ALA A 209 32.09 -79.23 -8.57
C ALA A 209 31.52 -80.66 -8.49
N SER A 210 30.21 -80.81 -8.66
CA SER A 210 29.53 -82.12 -8.68
C SER A 210 29.90 -82.99 -9.88
N ILE A 211 30.27 -82.39 -11.03
CA ILE A 211 30.71 -83.15 -12.22
C ILE A 211 32.16 -83.61 -12.05
N ASN A 212 33.04 -82.74 -11.55
CA ASN A 212 34.46 -83.05 -11.40
C ASN A 212 34.79 -83.97 -10.21
N SER A 213 33.81 -84.27 -9.34
CA SER A 213 33.95 -85.19 -8.21
C SER A 213 33.56 -86.64 -8.53
N ASN A 214 33.19 -86.94 -9.78
CA ASN A 214 32.94 -88.29 -10.31
C ASN A 214 34.05 -88.70 -11.27
#